data_AF-A0A1B8JAE4-F1
#
_entry.id   AF-A0A1B8JAE4-F1
#
_cell.length_a   1.000
_cell.length_b   1.000
_cell.length_c   1.000
_cell.angle_alpha   90.00
_cell.angle_beta   90.00
_cell.angle_gamma   90.00
#
_symmetry.space_group_name_H-M   'P 1'
#
loop_
_entity.id
_entity.type
_entity.pdbx_description
1 polymer ?
#
loop_
_entity_poly.entity_id
_entity_poly.type
_entity_poly.pdbx_seq_one_letter_code
_entity_poly.pdbx_strand_id
1 'polypeptide(L)'
;MENLVNIRLCVGFIALLMLSSSHIARANGFKIQEQSLNATALSSAYIAGARGADASYYNPANMGFTNDWGENKSEFELATSLIKIPGFSFDVATTNQGLYSKTTLQFTPTMKNVISAVDAIIPSLNLGSLQQPIILEHSSPDSQLVTGSTGDTNFVLPKFFYKSRTLHGITLGGSFVASSGLAMQWAGKGGEFLQDVFIMMVEASPSVSYTINDRISFGVGFRAMYAMGSFNNVVYVPLDKDGNGISLDGEQIKNLADFPEYLSVLIPESIKNGIVGGLLSDNIVQSILGAFGLNLKQDGCTSIDSVECVNWGVLMGEVTGEQTKLYGTSKVYQKSEGKDISTGYRLSASLRVFDHGMASIVYNSPVKFDMAGKVEALTYVGGAMGNVLTVADLNIAVQMPEILTLAYAQEVFDNRVRIEGVYERTFWSRGWKFNVTPDFNNADYKGLSGLVSLPGVFPPETLKGMVGIADFGVVSNMGAGWRDTNTFRLGLTYKGKAARLMASAAYDAAPSPQDKVGIPDSDGYMVGVGAKYNFRGFDFGMAGSWTFKQSMSSLYHSGGLGGLFIYTASLGYRW
;
A
#
# COMPACT_ATOMS: atom_id res chain seq x y z
N MET A 1 43.94 5.43 34.07
CA MET A 1 42.70 5.14 34.83
C MET A 1 41.51 5.89 34.24
N GLU A 2 41.59 7.20 34.04
CA GLU A 2 40.58 8.07 33.43
C GLU A 2 39.76 7.49 32.27
N ASN A 3 40.37 6.98 31.19
CA ASN A 3 39.64 6.32 30.08
C ASN A 3 38.71 5.17 30.55
N LEU A 4 39.08 4.40 31.59
CA LEU A 4 38.23 3.34 32.16
C LEU A 4 37.07 3.91 32.99
N VAL A 5 37.23 5.09 33.59
CA VAL A 5 36.13 5.81 34.27
C VAL A 5 35.15 6.34 33.23
N ASN A 6 35.64 6.98 32.17
CA ASN A 6 34.79 7.54 31.11
C ASN A 6 34.06 6.45 30.31
N ILE A 7 34.71 5.29 30.07
CA ILE A 7 34.04 4.11 29.50
C ILE A 7 32.96 3.58 30.45
N ARG A 8 33.22 3.49 31.77
CA ARG A 8 32.20 3.06 32.74
C ARG A 8 31.03 4.05 32.84
N LEU A 9 31.29 5.36 32.77
CA LEU A 9 30.24 6.39 32.74
C LEU A 9 29.39 6.28 31.48
N CYS A 10 30.03 6.14 30.32
CA CYS A 10 29.36 5.98 29.03
C CYS A 10 28.51 4.70 28.98
N VAL A 11 29.09 3.55 29.37
CA VAL A 11 28.35 2.28 29.46
C VAL A 11 27.22 2.37 30.48
N GLY A 12 27.41 3.04 31.62
CA GLY A 12 26.35 3.27 32.61
C GLY A 12 25.20 4.12 32.08
N PHE A 13 25.49 5.19 31.32
CA PHE A 13 24.48 6.07 30.76
C PHE A 13 23.74 5.44 29.57
N ILE A 14 24.46 4.71 28.69
CA ILE A 14 23.84 3.92 27.61
C ILE A 14 23.00 2.77 28.19
N ALA A 15 23.49 2.08 29.23
CA ALA A 15 22.72 1.06 29.92
C ALA A 15 21.48 1.66 30.61
N LEU A 16 21.57 2.86 31.21
CA LEU A 16 20.40 3.54 31.79
C LEU A 16 19.34 3.86 30.72
N LEU A 17 19.76 4.34 29.55
CA LEU A 17 18.87 4.55 28.40
C LEU A 17 18.18 3.24 27.98
N MET A 18 18.92 2.13 27.85
CA MET A 18 18.35 0.82 27.49
C MET A 18 17.47 0.19 28.59
N LEU A 19 17.83 0.36 29.87
CA LEU A 19 17.11 -0.20 31.03
C LEU A 19 15.83 0.59 31.36
N SER A 20 15.71 1.84 30.91
CA SER A 20 14.50 2.65 31.08
C SER A 20 13.27 2.14 30.30
N SER A 21 13.47 1.15 29.43
CA SER A 21 12.50 0.67 28.43
C SER A 21 12.34 -0.86 28.47
N SER A 22 11.89 -1.40 29.61
CA SER A 22 11.69 -2.84 29.85
C SER A 22 10.45 -3.45 29.14
N HIS A 23 10.10 -2.94 27.95
CA HIS A 23 8.92 -3.37 27.17
C HIS A 23 9.29 -3.69 25.72
N ILE A 24 8.82 -4.85 25.27
CA ILE A 24 9.09 -5.54 24.00
C ILE A 24 9.31 -4.57 22.81
N ALA A 25 10.51 -4.64 22.22
CA ALA A 25 10.86 -3.94 20.98
C ALA A 25 10.44 -4.75 19.73
N ARG A 26 10.36 -4.12 18.54
CA ARG A 26 10.00 -4.61 17.15
C ARG A 26 10.58 -3.67 16.05
N ALA A 27 10.46 -3.79 14.68
CA ALA A 27 10.87 -2.98 13.42
C ALA A 27 10.14 -1.70 12.78
N ASN A 28 10.80 -0.57 12.37
CA ASN A 28 10.18 0.77 12.03
C ASN A 28 9.14 1.03 10.91
N GLY A 29 8.60 0.08 10.17
CA GLY A 29 7.67 0.39 9.08
C GLY A 29 8.34 1.18 7.93
N PHE A 30 7.60 2.09 7.28
CA PHE A 30 8.00 2.69 5.99
C PHE A 30 9.00 3.87 6.07
N LYS A 31 9.56 4.18 7.25
CA LYS A 31 10.50 5.30 7.45
C LYS A 31 11.92 4.91 7.03
N ILE A 32 12.55 5.66 6.12
CA ILE A 32 13.98 5.51 5.79
C ILE A 32 14.80 6.47 6.65
N GLN A 33 15.79 5.96 7.39
CA GLN A 33 16.57 6.77 8.34
C GLN A 33 17.96 7.14 7.81
N GLU A 34 18.51 6.29 6.93
CA GLU A 34 19.86 6.33 6.37
C GLU A 34 19.93 7.34 5.20
N GLN A 35 19.79 8.63 5.54
CA GLN A 35 19.82 9.74 4.61
C GLN A 35 21.24 10.23 4.31
N SER A 36 22.15 10.28 5.28
CA SER A 36 23.58 10.57 5.02
C SER A 36 24.44 9.31 4.98
N LEU A 37 25.67 9.47 4.51
CA LEU A 37 26.65 8.40 4.52
C LEU A 37 27.08 8.01 5.95
N ASN A 38 27.20 8.99 6.84
CA ASN A 38 27.49 8.73 8.26
C ASN A 38 26.37 7.87 8.88
N ALA A 39 25.11 8.22 8.63
CA ALA A 39 23.97 7.45 9.12
C ALA A 39 23.87 6.07 8.48
N THR A 40 24.19 5.92 7.19
CA THR A 40 24.28 4.59 6.54
C THR A 40 25.32 3.72 7.24
N ALA A 41 26.52 4.25 7.49
CA ALA A 41 27.60 3.52 8.14
C ALA A 41 27.37 3.22 9.63
N LEU A 42 26.47 3.97 10.26
CA LEU A 42 26.17 3.90 11.69
C LEU A 42 24.75 3.36 11.98
N SER A 43 24.01 2.87 10.97
CA SER A 43 22.60 2.44 11.08
C SER A 43 21.73 3.48 11.81
N SER A 44 21.97 4.76 11.49
CA SER A 44 21.43 5.98 12.10
C SER A 44 21.76 6.21 13.59
N ALA A 45 22.80 5.58 14.14
CA ALA A 45 23.41 5.92 15.44
C ALA A 45 24.26 7.20 15.35
N TYR A 46 23.66 8.29 14.87
CA TYR A 46 24.35 9.53 14.49
C TYR A 46 23.45 10.74 14.73
N ILE A 47 23.36 11.17 16.00
CA ILE A 47 22.49 12.25 16.48
C ILE A 47 23.29 13.19 17.41
N ALA A 48 23.97 12.65 18.41
CA ALA A 48 24.90 13.37 19.27
C ALA A 48 26.30 13.51 18.62
N GLY A 49 26.69 12.57 17.77
CA GLY A 49 27.88 12.65 16.92
C GLY A 49 27.68 13.45 15.63
N ALA A 50 26.44 13.82 15.29
CA ALA A 50 26.09 14.51 14.05
C ALA A 50 26.60 15.94 14.01
N ARG A 51 27.81 16.16 13.47
CA ARG A 51 28.47 17.50 13.39
C ARG A 51 28.98 17.88 12.00
N GLY A 52 28.73 17.06 10.97
CA GLY A 52 29.03 17.40 9.57
C GLY A 52 27.96 18.30 8.93
N ALA A 53 27.99 18.46 7.61
CA ALA A 53 26.92 19.11 6.85
C ALA A 53 25.54 18.45 7.10
N ASP A 54 25.52 17.14 7.29
CA ASP A 54 24.34 16.31 7.57
C ASP A 54 23.71 16.53 8.96
N ALA A 55 24.40 17.24 9.87
CA ALA A 55 23.79 17.75 11.10
C ALA A 55 22.56 18.63 10.83
N SER A 56 22.52 19.33 9.68
CA SER A 56 21.37 20.13 9.23
C SER A 56 20.05 19.36 9.13
N TYR A 57 20.12 18.04 8.92
CA TYR A 57 19.00 17.11 8.98
C TYR A 57 18.89 16.45 10.36
N TYR A 58 19.92 15.70 10.79
CA TYR A 58 19.83 14.80 11.94
C TYR A 58 19.66 15.50 13.28
N ASN A 59 20.40 16.60 13.50
CA ASN A 59 20.37 17.34 14.75
C ASN A 59 20.87 18.78 14.49
N PRO A 60 19.98 19.71 14.09
CA PRO A 60 20.37 21.07 13.75
C PRO A 60 21.19 21.76 14.84
N ALA A 61 20.88 21.57 16.13
CA ALA A 61 21.64 22.12 17.25
C ALA A 61 23.16 21.84 17.17
N ASN A 62 23.56 20.68 16.64
CA ASN A 62 24.98 20.33 16.56
C ASN A 62 25.74 21.02 15.40
N MET A 63 25.08 21.70 14.46
CA MET A 63 25.75 22.34 13.31
C MET A 63 26.84 23.33 13.73
N GLY A 64 26.63 24.05 14.84
CA GLY A 64 27.55 25.05 15.37
C GLY A 64 28.68 24.51 16.26
N PHE A 65 28.79 23.19 16.43
CA PHE A 65 29.94 22.58 17.10
C PHE A 65 31.05 22.22 16.10
N THR A 66 32.28 22.13 16.58
CA THR A 66 33.42 21.65 15.79
C THR A 66 33.17 20.27 15.19
N ASN A 67 33.43 20.15 13.89
CA ASN A 67 33.22 18.91 13.15
C ASN A 67 34.25 17.83 13.54
N ASP A 68 34.10 16.62 12.98
CA ASP A 68 34.98 15.48 13.29
C ASP A 68 36.45 15.69 12.87
N TRP A 69 36.75 16.73 12.10
CA TRP A 69 38.10 17.12 11.67
C TRP A 69 38.69 18.27 12.51
N GLY A 70 37.95 18.77 13.51
CA GLY A 70 38.34 19.89 14.38
C GLY A 70 38.05 21.28 13.81
N GLU A 71 37.23 21.38 12.75
CA GLU A 71 36.99 22.63 12.03
C GLU A 71 35.58 23.20 12.29
N ASN A 72 35.46 24.53 12.12
CA ASN A 72 34.21 25.28 12.01
C ASN A 72 34.23 26.01 10.65
N LYS A 73 33.76 25.33 9.60
CA LYS A 73 33.72 25.81 8.22
C LYS A 73 32.32 25.69 7.64
N SER A 74 32.10 26.31 6.49
CA SER A 74 30.95 25.96 5.65
C SER A 74 31.21 24.57 5.05
N GLU A 75 30.18 23.73 5.01
CA GLU A 75 30.28 22.35 4.53
C GLU A 75 29.09 22.03 3.63
N PHE A 76 29.35 21.34 2.52
CA PHE A 76 28.34 20.76 1.64
C PHE A 76 28.65 19.28 1.45
N GLU A 77 27.62 18.43 1.42
CA GLU A 77 27.72 17.00 1.12
C GLU A 77 26.64 16.59 0.14
N LEU A 78 27.05 16.05 -1.01
CA LEU A 78 26.19 15.29 -1.91
C LEU A 78 26.33 13.80 -1.53
N ALA A 79 25.22 13.11 -1.29
CA ALA A 79 25.19 11.68 -1.02
C ALA A 79 24.20 10.99 -1.96
N THR A 80 24.57 9.83 -2.49
CA THR A 80 23.69 9.01 -3.32
C THR A 80 23.58 7.63 -2.70
N SER A 81 22.36 7.22 -2.36
CA SER A 81 22.07 5.88 -1.83
C SER A 81 21.48 4.98 -2.92
N LEU A 82 22.04 3.79 -3.10
CA LEU A 82 21.37 2.64 -3.69
C LEU A 82 20.67 1.87 -2.56
N ILE A 83 19.34 1.81 -2.61
CA ILE A 83 18.53 0.95 -1.73
C ILE A 83 18.15 -0.30 -2.53
N LYS A 84 18.50 -1.48 -2.02
CA LYS A 84 18.08 -2.77 -2.58
C LYS A 84 17.19 -3.53 -1.59
N ILE A 85 16.06 -4.02 -2.09
CA ILE A 85 15.17 -4.97 -1.44
C ILE A 85 15.21 -6.25 -2.27
N PRO A 86 15.73 -7.38 -1.74
CA PRO A 86 15.70 -8.66 -2.44
C PRO A 86 14.27 -9.18 -2.60
N GLY A 87 13.99 -9.82 -3.74
CA GLY A 87 12.72 -10.51 -3.97
C GLY A 87 12.54 -11.73 -3.07
N PHE A 88 11.30 -12.03 -2.69
CA PHE A 88 10.93 -13.20 -1.88
C PHE A 88 9.58 -13.78 -2.31
N SER A 89 9.39 -15.09 -2.10
CA SER A 89 8.11 -15.80 -2.28
C SER A 89 7.42 -16.04 -0.94
N PHE A 90 6.09 -16.07 -0.95
CA PHE A 90 5.24 -16.20 0.24
C PHE A 90 3.90 -16.84 -0.13
N ASP A 91 3.19 -17.37 0.86
CA ASP A 91 1.81 -17.87 0.70
C ASP A 91 0.85 -17.05 1.57
N VAL A 92 -0.34 -16.74 1.06
CA VAL A 92 -1.41 -16.02 1.79
C VAL A 92 -2.77 -16.68 1.54
N ALA A 93 -3.72 -16.42 2.45
CA ALA A 93 -5.11 -16.80 2.24
C ALA A 93 -5.75 -15.97 1.12
N THR A 94 -6.46 -16.62 0.19
CA THR A 94 -7.17 -15.92 -0.89
C THR A 94 -8.49 -15.33 -0.40
N THR A 95 -8.87 -14.16 -0.93
CA THR A 95 -10.24 -13.62 -0.81
C THR A 95 -11.15 -14.05 -1.97
N ASN A 96 -10.63 -14.64 -3.05
CA ASN A 96 -11.44 -15.10 -4.19
C ASN A 96 -12.26 -16.35 -3.84
N GLN A 97 -13.57 -16.17 -3.64
CA GLN A 97 -14.54 -17.25 -3.42
C GLN A 97 -15.25 -17.70 -4.70
N GLY A 98 -14.78 -17.27 -5.87
CA GLY A 98 -15.50 -17.39 -7.15
C GLY A 98 -16.70 -16.44 -7.19
N LEU A 99 -17.44 -16.44 -8.29
CA LEU A 99 -18.65 -15.64 -8.46
C LEU A 99 -19.69 -16.50 -9.16
N TYR A 100 -20.89 -16.61 -8.58
CA TYR A 100 -22.05 -17.20 -9.24
C TYR A 100 -23.30 -16.35 -9.00
N SER A 101 -24.25 -16.43 -9.92
CA SER A 101 -25.55 -15.80 -9.77
C SER A 101 -26.68 -16.84 -9.66
N LYS A 102 -27.77 -16.43 -9.03
CA LYS A 102 -29.02 -17.18 -8.94
C LYS A 102 -30.17 -16.30 -9.40
N THR A 103 -30.61 -16.49 -10.63
CA THR A 103 -31.63 -15.68 -11.33
C THR A 103 -32.98 -16.38 -11.31
N THR A 104 -34.05 -15.66 -10.98
CA THR A 104 -35.42 -16.18 -11.00
C THR A 104 -36.31 -15.28 -11.85
N LEU A 105 -36.88 -15.84 -12.93
CA LEU A 105 -37.70 -15.10 -13.90
C LEU A 105 -39.16 -14.98 -13.43
N GLN A 106 -39.73 -13.79 -13.53
CA GLN A 106 -41.13 -13.54 -13.16
C GLN A 106 -41.99 -13.40 -14.43
N PHE A 107 -42.59 -14.49 -14.87
CA PHE A 107 -43.47 -14.50 -16.05
C PHE A 107 -44.83 -13.82 -15.81
N THR A 108 -45.51 -13.38 -16.88
CA THR A 108 -46.89 -12.89 -16.83
C THR A 108 -47.86 -13.91 -16.21
N PRO A 109 -49.04 -13.47 -15.71
CA PRO A 109 -50.11 -14.39 -15.33
C PRO A 109 -50.55 -15.30 -16.49
N THR A 110 -50.54 -14.81 -17.72
CA THR A 110 -50.86 -15.56 -18.94
C THR A 110 -49.89 -16.72 -19.13
N MET A 111 -48.58 -16.44 -19.16
CA MET A 111 -47.53 -17.44 -19.34
C MET A 111 -47.45 -18.43 -18.16
N LYS A 112 -47.72 -17.99 -16.92
CA LYS A 112 -47.88 -18.89 -15.77
C LYS A 112 -49.03 -19.88 -15.96
N ASN A 113 -50.18 -19.42 -16.45
CA ASN A 113 -51.32 -20.29 -16.76
C ASN A 113 -50.99 -21.27 -17.91
N VAL A 114 -50.26 -20.82 -18.95
CA VAL A 114 -49.79 -21.69 -20.04
C VAL A 114 -48.87 -22.79 -19.51
N ILE A 115 -47.85 -22.44 -18.71
CA ILE A 115 -46.93 -23.41 -18.07
C ILE A 115 -47.72 -24.46 -17.27
N SER A 116 -48.64 -24.05 -16.40
CA SER A 116 -49.44 -24.97 -15.59
C SER A 116 -50.42 -25.82 -16.41
N ALA A 117 -50.99 -25.28 -17.50
CA ALA A 117 -51.86 -26.05 -18.39
C ALA A 117 -51.08 -27.10 -19.20
N VAL A 118 -49.90 -26.75 -19.70
CA VAL A 118 -49.05 -27.65 -20.48
C VAL A 118 -48.52 -28.79 -19.61
N ASP A 119 -48.04 -28.51 -18.39
CA ASP A 119 -47.61 -29.55 -17.44
C ASP A 119 -48.76 -30.47 -16.97
N ALA A 120 -50.00 -29.96 -16.93
CA ALA A 120 -51.17 -30.79 -16.61
C ALA A 120 -51.60 -31.72 -17.76
N ILE A 121 -51.38 -31.32 -19.02
CA ILE A 121 -51.73 -32.11 -20.21
C ILE A 121 -50.62 -33.13 -20.54
N ILE A 122 -49.35 -32.74 -20.41
CA ILE A 122 -48.19 -33.59 -20.72
C ILE A 122 -47.13 -33.48 -19.60
N PRO A 123 -47.29 -34.21 -18.47
CA PRO A 123 -46.41 -34.09 -17.29
C PRO A 123 -44.93 -34.44 -17.53
N SER A 124 -44.59 -35.08 -18.65
CA SER A 124 -43.21 -35.35 -19.04
C SER A 124 -42.48 -34.13 -19.62
N LEU A 125 -43.17 -33.02 -19.87
CA LEU A 125 -42.57 -31.78 -20.37
C LEU A 125 -41.86 -30.99 -19.25
N ASN A 126 -42.49 -30.85 -18.07
CA ASN A 126 -41.91 -30.14 -16.92
C ASN A 126 -41.51 -28.69 -17.24
N LEU A 127 -42.40 -27.92 -17.86
CA LEU A 127 -42.24 -26.47 -18.10
C LEU A 127 -42.11 -25.68 -16.81
N GLY A 128 -42.58 -26.19 -15.67
CA GLY A 128 -42.30 -25.67 -14.33
C GLY A 128 -40.80 -25.52 -14.03
N SER A 129 -39.91 -26.19 -14.77
CA SER A 129 -38.47 -25.95 -14.75
C SER A 129 -38.07 -24.52 -15.16
N LEU A 130 -38.83 -23.84 -16.03
CA LEU A 130 -38.64 -22.42 -16.37
C LEU A 130 -38.80 -21.48 -15.15
N GLN A 131 -39.55 -21.91 -14.14
CA GLN A 131 -39.77 -21.15 -12.91
C GLN A 131 -38.74 -21.48 -11.80
N GLN A 132 -37.83 -22.43 -12.05
CA GLN A 132 -36.77 -22.76 -11.11
C GLN A 132 -35.62 -21.75 -11.19
N PRO A 133 -34.92 -21.46 -10.08
CA PRO A 133 -33.81 -20.53 -10.10
C PRO A 133 -32.65 -21.02 -10.97
N ILE A 134 -32.30 -20.22 -11.97
CA ILE A 134 -31.19 -20.42 -12.89
C ILE A 134 -29.88 -20.13 -12.13
N ILE A 135 -28.95 -21.08 -12.10
CA ILE A 135 -27.62 -20.89 -11.51
C ILE A 135 -26.60 -20.74 -12.65
N LEU A 136 -25.80 -19.67 -12.59
CA LEU A 136 -24.72 -19.39 -13.53
C LEU A 136 -23.41 -19.16 -12.76
N GLU A 137 -22.38 -19.94 -13.06
CA GLU A 137 -21.02 -19.69 -12.60
C GLU A 137 -20.34 -18.68 -13.53
N HIS A 138 -19.78 -17.61 -12.94
CA HIS A 138 -19.09 -16.52 -13.64
C HIS A 138 -17.58 -16.56 -13.40
N SER A 139 -17.13 -17.03 -12.24
CA SER A 139 -15.72 -17.33 -11.97
C SER A 139 -15.57 -18.42 -10.89
N SER A 140 -14.50 -19.21 -10.98
CA SER A 140 -14.20 -20.27 -10.01
C SER A 140 -13.45 -19.72 -8.78
N PRO A 141 -13.66 -20.31 -7.58
CA PRO A 141 -12.86 -20.01 -6.39
C PRO A 141 -11.40 -20.41 -6.56
N ASP A 142 -10.54 -19.79 -5.76
CA ASP A 142 -9.13 -20.18 -5.63
C ASP A 142 -8.90 -21.23 -4.53
N SER A 143 -7.71 -21.84 -4.54
CA SER A 143 -7.24 -22.64 -3.41
C SER A 143 -7.13 -21.76 -2.15
N GLN A 144 -7.46 -22.32 -0.98
CA GLN A 144 -7.52 -21.58 0.29
C GLN A 144 -6.23 -20.78 0.58
N LEU A 145 -5.07 -21.34 0.23
CA LEU A 145 -3.80 -20.62 0.15
C LEU A 145 -3.41 -20.42 -1.32
N VAL A 146 -2.83 -19.25 -1.61
CA VAL A 146 -2.28 -18.87 -2.91
C VAL A 146 -0.88 -18.30 -2.75
N THR A 147 0.05 -18.78 -3.58
CA THR A 147 1.43 -18.31 -3.61
C THR A 147 1.53 -16.96 -4.31
N GLY A 148 2.33 -16.07 -3.75
CA GLY A 148 2.82 -14.86 -4.40
C GLY A 148 4.34 -14.74 -4.32
N SER A 149 4.90 -13.79 -5.05
CA SER A 149 6.32 -13.44 -4.98
C SER A 149 6.54 -11.97 -5.27
N THR A 150 7.75 -11.48 -5.01
CA THR A 150 8.15 -10.09 -5.20
C THR A 150 9.44 -9.98 -6.02
N GLY A 151 9.53 -8.93 -6.83
CA GLY A 151 10.71 -8.63 -7.63
C GLY A 151 11.86 -7.99 -6.83
N ASP A 152 13.09 -8.27 -7.26
CA ASP A 152 14.32 -7.61 -6.79
C ASP A 152 14.25 -6.10 -7.08
N THR A 153 14.01 -5.26 -6.06
CA THR A 153 13.73 -3.84 -6.27
C THR A 153 14.91 -2.96 -5.85
N ASN A 154 15.24 -1.97 -6.68
CA ASN A 154 16.43 -1.12 -6.53
C ASN A 154 16.08 0.36 -6.75
N PHE A 155 16.40 1.24 -5.80
CA PHE A 155 16.21 2.69 -5.90
C PHE A 155 17.53 3.44 -5.80
N VAL A 156 17.73 4.45 -6.65
CA VAL A 156 18.85 5.38 -6.55
C VAL A 156 18.32 6.74 -6.11
N LEU A 157 18.75 7.18 -4.93
CA LEU A 157 18.24 8.39 -4.26
C LEU A 157 19.38 9.39 -4.02
N PRO A 158 19.46 10.48 -4.82
CA PRO A 158 20.36 11.59 -4.54
C PRO A 158 19.80 12.44 -3.40
N LYS A 159 20.69 12.84 -2.49
CA LYS A 159 20.40 13.56 -1.24
C LYS A 159 21.50 14.60 -1.05
N PHE A 160 21.19 15.75 -0.47
CA PHE A 160 22.21 16.76 -0.19
C PHE A 160 22.03 17.44 1.15
N PHE A 161 23.15 17.87 1.72
CA PHE A 161 23.24 18.51 3.03
C PHE A 161 24.18 19.71 2.96
N TYR A 162 23.84 20.77 3.68
CA TYR A 162 24.61 22.00 3.78
C TYR A 162 24.60 22.52 5.21
N LYS A 163 25.72 23.09 5.64
CA LYS A 163 25.76 24.08 6.73
C LYS A 163 26.73 25.22 6.41
N SER A 164 26.47 26.40 6.97
CA SER A 164 27.44 27.48 7.01
C SER A 164 28.51 27.22 8.07
N ARG A 165 29.60 27.99 8.03
CA ARG A 165 30.38 28.27 9.24
C ARG A 165 29.52 28.94 10.31
N THR A 166 29.86 28.75 11.57
CA THR A 166 29.20 29.41 12.72
C THR A 166 29.64 30.88 12.81
N LEU A 167 28.69 31.82 12.90
CA LEU A 167 28.92 33.25 13.05
C LEU A 167 28.11 33.79 14.24
N HIS A 168 28.78 34.37 15.24
CA HIS A 168 28.14 34.86 16.49
C HIS A 168 27.25 33.82 17.19
N GLY A 169 27.65 32.54 17.14
CA GLY A 169 26.88 31.39 17.65
C GLY A 169 25.80 30.86 16.69
N ILE A 170 25.42 31.61 15.66
CA ILE A 170 24.39 31.21 14.68
C ILE A 170 25.03 30.36 13.57
N THR A 171 24.39 29.25 13.20
CA THR A 171 24.72 28.47 12.01
C THR A 171 23.47 28.23 11.17
N LEU A 172 23.57 28.43 9.86
CA LEU A 172 22.51 28.12 8.90
C LEU A 172 22.75 26.74 8.29
N GLY A 173 21.69 26.01 7.96
CA GLY A 173 21.76 24.70 7.34
C GLY A 173 20.61 24.44 6.38
N GLY A 174 20.74 23.36 5.62
CA GLY A 174 19.68 22.88 4.75
C GLY A 174 19.96 21.47 4.24
N SER A 175 18.90 20.67 4.14
CA SER A 175 18.99 19.31 3.60
C SER A 175 17.86 19.02 2.61
N PHE A 176 18.13 18.15 1.64
CA PHE A 176 17.13 17.51 0.79
C PHE A 176 17.33 15.99 0.85
N VAL A 177 16.29 15.26 1.28
CA VAL A 177 16.35 13.83 1.57
C VAL A 177 15.09 13.10 1.11
N ALA A 178 15.12 11.76 1.10
CA ALA A 178 13.98 10.90 0.76
C ALA A 178 13.50 10.15 2.02
N SER A 179 12.71 10.83 2.86
CA SER A 179 12.31 10.37 4.21
C SER A 179 11.46 9.07 4.20
N SER A 180 10.81 8.77 3.08
CA SER A 180 10.16 7.48 2.80
C SER A 180 10.24 7.16 1.31
N GLY A 181 10.37 5.88 0.99
CA GLY A 181 10.42 5.37 -0.37
C GLY A 181 10.14 3.88 -0.37
N LEU A 182 9.02 3.48 -0.98
CA LEU A 182 8.66 2.08 -1.20
C LEU A 182 8.15 1.97 -2.62
N ALA A 183 8.75 1.11 -3.41
CA ALA A 183 7.99 0.43 -4.45
C ALA A 183 8.35 -1.05 -4.44
N MET A 184 7.40 -1.88 -4.84
CA MET A 184 7.55 -3.32 -4.95
C MET A 184 6.61 -3.80 -6.04
N GLN A 185 7.10 -4.67 -6.92
CA GLN A 185 6.28 -5.38 -7.90
C GLN A 185 5.95 -6.75 -7.35
N TRP A 186 4.65 -7.03 -7.22
CA TRP A 186 4.11 -8.26 -6.64
C TRP A 186 3.52 -9.14 -7.75
N ALA A 187 3.83 -10.43 -7.69
CA ALA A 187 3.51 -11.42 -8.71
C ALA A 187 2.85 -12.66 -8.09
N GLY A 188 2.24 -13.50 -8.93
CA GLY A 188 1.43 -14.64 -8.49
C GLY A 188 0.10 -14.22 -7.86
N LYS A 189 -0.78 -15.19 -7.59
CA LYS A 189 -2.12 -14.91 -7.06
C LYS A 189 -2.09 -14.28 -5.66
N GLY A 190 -1.12 -14.67 -4.82
CA GLY A 190 -0.89 -14.03 -3.53
C GLY A 190 -0.40 -12.57 -3.61
N GLY A 191 0.12 -12.15 -4.77
CA GLY A 191 0.58 -10.77 -5.01
C GLY A 191 -0.50 -9.81 -5.53
N GLU A 192 -1.65 -10.32 -5.96
CA GLU A 192 -2.68 -9.53 -6.66
C GLU A 192 -3.16 -8.28 -5.89
N PHE A 193 -3.24 -8.35 -4.55
CA PHE A 193 -3.67 -7.22 -3.72
C PHE A 193 -2.65 -6.06 -3.63
N LEU A 194 -1.39 -6.27 -4.01
CA LEU A 194 -0.32 -5.27 -3.93
C LEU A 194 0.42 -5.07 -5.27
N GLN A 195 -0.18 -5.52 -6.38
CA GLN A 195 0.47 -5.78 -7.68
C GLN A 195 1.55 -4.76 -8.08
N ASP A 196 1.23 -3.46 -8.14
CA ASP A 196 2.24 -2.40 -8.13
C ASP A 196 1.92 -1.40 -7.00
N VAL A 197 2.78 -1.34 -5.98
CA VAL A 197 2.76 -0.24 -5.01
C VAL A 197 3.96 0.65 -5.29
N PHE A 198 3.75 1.97 -5.40
CA PHE A 198 4.79 3.00 -5.40
C PHE A 198 4.40 4.15 -4.46
N ILE A 199 5.31 4.54 -3.57
CA ILE A 199 5.16 5.63 -2.59
C ILE A 199 6.52 6.32 -2.47
N MET A 200 6.56 7.65 -2.64
CA MET A 200 7.76 8.45 -2.45
C MET A 200 7.45 9.69 -1.62
N MET A 201 8.25 9.96 -0.59
CA MET A 201 8.21 11.19 0.20
C MET A 201 9.59 11.83 0.25
N VAL A 202 9.70 13.04 -0.29
CA VAL A 202 10.92 13.86 -0.25
C VAL A 202 10.75 15.01 0.73
N GLU A 203 11.83 15.38 1.42
CA GLU A 203 11.84 16.40 2.47
C GLU A 203 12.93 17.44 2.19
N ALA A 204 12.51 18.68 1.96
CA ALA A 204 13.36 19.85 1.95
C ALA A 204 13.30 20.50 3.34
N SER A 205 14.44 20.57 4.03
CA SER A 205 14.50 21.00 5.43
C SER A 205 15.59 22.06 5.64
N PRO A 206 15.29 23.36 5.43
CA PRO A 206 16.16 24.45 5.88
C PRO A 206 16.16 24.54 7.41
N SER A 207 17.32 24.79 8.00
CA SER A 207 17.51 24.78 9.45
C SER A 207 18.46 25.86 9.95
N VAL A 208 18.38 26.14 11.24
CA VAL A 208 19.21 27.12 11.96
C VAL A 208 19.55 26.57 13.34
N SER A 209 20.74 26.92 13.85
CA SER A 209 21.14 26.63 15.23
C SER A 209 21.73 27.86 15.92
N TYR A 210 21.66 27.87 17.24
CA TYR A 210 22.29 28.87 18.10
C TYR A 210 23.08 28.19 19.22
N THR A 211 24.42 28.23 19.10
CA THR A 211 25.39 27.63 20.02
C THR A 211 25.93 28.69 20.99
N ILE A 212 25.87 28.39 22.29
CA ILE A 212 26.30 29.26 23.38
C ILE A 212 27.55 28.65 24.05
N ASN A 213 28.64 29.41 24.09
CA ASN A 213 29.90 29.10 24.79
C ASN A 213 30.51 27.73 24.46
N ASP A 214 30.29 27.20 23.24
CA ASP A 214 30.62 25.82 22.82
C ASP A 214 30.08 24.71 23.76
N ARG A 215 29.15 25.04 24.67
CA ARG A 215 28.68 24.12 25.72
C ARG A 215 27.25 23.63 25.48
N ILE A 216 26.35 24.53 25.12
CA ILE A 216 24.93 24.23 24.86
C ILE A 216 24.52 24.83 23.52
N SER A 217 23.63 24.15 22.80
CA SER A 217 23.09 24.62 21.53
C SER A 217 21.63 24.20 21.36
N PHE A 218 20.89 25.02 20.64
CA PHE A 218 19.51 24.78 20.24
C PHE A 218 19.40 24.85 18.71
N GLY A 219 18.47 24.08 18.14
CA GLY A 219 18.29 23.98 16.69
C GLY A 219 16.82 23.89 16.29
N VAL A 220 16.49 24.52 15.17
CA VAL A 220 15.16 24.47 14.54
C VAL A 220 15.34 24.18 13.05
N GLY A 221 14.63 23.18 12.55
CA GLY A 221 14.45 22.93 11.12
C GLY A 221 12.99 23.09 10.74
N PHE A 222 12.70 23.86 9.70
CA PHE A 222 11.42 23.77 9.02
C PHE A 222 11.47 22.55 8.09
N ARG A 223 10.36 21.82 7.94
CA ARG A 223 10.27 20.63 7.09
C ARG A 223 9.18 20.84 6.06
N ALA A 224 9.53 21.08 4.81
CA ALA A 224 8.60 20.99 3.68
C ALA A 224 8.72 19.59 3.08
N MET A 225 7.63 18.84 3.06
CA MET A 225 7.60 17.48 2.51
C MET A 225 6.62 17.40 1.34
N TYR A 226 7.08 16.83 0.23
CA TYR A 226 6.22 16.45 -0.89
C TYR A 226 6.07 14.93 -0.90
N ALA A 227 4.84 14.46 -1.02
CA ALA A 227 4.52 13.05 -1.11
C ALA A 227 3.73 12.75 -2.39
N MET A 228 4.03 11.62 -3.01
CA MET A 228 3.22 11.03 -4.09
C MET A 228 3.12 9.52 -3.89
N GLY A 229 2.01 8.94 -4.37
CA GLY A 229 1.85 7.49 -4.44
C GLY A 229 0.93 7.05 -5.57
N SER A 230 1.15 5.83 -6.04
CA SER A 230 0.30 5.13 -7.00
C SER A 230 0.20 3.65 -6.61
N PHE A 231 -1.02 3.12 -6.64
CA PHE A 231 -1.35 1.77 -6.22
C PHE A 231 -2.18 1.10 -7.32
N ASN A 232 -1.64 0.04 -7.92
CA ASN A 232 -2.38 -0.90 -8.76
C ASN A 232 -2.64 -2.15 -7.91
N ASN A 233 -3.91 -2.50 -7.73
CA ASN A 233 -4.31 -3.63 -6.89
C ASN A 233 -5.55 -4.34 -7.44
N VAL A 234 -5.58 -5.64 -7.32
CA VAL A 234 -6.75 -6.48 -7.56
C VAL A 234 -7.41 -6.79 -6.22
N VAL A 235 -8.73 -6.61 -6.14
CA VAL A 235 -9.52 -6.90 -4.94
C VAL A 235 -10.67 -7.83 -5.32
N TYR A 236 -10.83 -8.90 -4.54
CA TYR A 236 -12.02 -9.75 -4.61
C TYR A 236 -13.03 -9.25 -3.58
N VAL A 237 -14.10 -8.62 -4.06
CA VAL A 237 -15.09 -7.92 -3.23
C VAL A 237 -16.42 -8.67 -3.28
N PRO A 238 -17.07 -8.98 -2.14
CA PRO A 238 -18.42 -9.52 -2.13
C PRO A 238 -19.39 -8.56 -2.82
N LEU A 239 -20.11 -9.06 -3.83
CA LEU A 239 -21.29 -8.39 -4.37
C LEU A 239 -22.53 -8.90 -3.62
N ASP A 240 -23.55 -8.05 -3.49
CA ASP A 240 -24.84 -8.38 -2.87
C ASP A 240 -24.73 -8.87 -1.41
N LYS A 241 -23.88 -8.20 -0.60
CA LYS A 241 -23.65 -8.51 0.81
C LYS A 241 -24.95 -8.55 1.66
N ASP A 242 -25.92 -7.71 1.32
CA ASP A 242 -27.23 -7.63 1.99
C ASP A 242 -28.27 -8.59 1.41
N GLY A 243 -27.97 -9.28 0.31
CA GLY A 243 -28.85 -10.25 -0.35
C GLY A 243 -30.11 -9.63 -1.00
N ASN A 244 -30.04 -8.36 -1.40
CA ASN A 244 -31.11 -7.67 -2.13
C ASN A 244 -31.24 -8.19 -3.56
N GLY A 245 -30.11 -8.49 -4.19
CA GLY A 245 -29.96 -8.83 -5.60
C GLY A 245 -29.89 -7.61 -6.51
N ILE A 246 -29.67 -7.89 -7.79
CA ILE A 246 -29.97 -7.01 -8.92
C ILE A 246 -31.33 -7.46 -9.46
N SER A 247 -32.15 -6.51 -9.93
CA SER A 247 -33.43 -6.79 -10.59
C SER A 247 -33.62 -5.83 -11.75
N LEU A 248 -33.71 -6.37 -12.97
CA LEU A 248 -34.16 -5.61 -14.13
C LEU A 248 -35.69 -5.42 -14.10
N ASP A 249 -36.15 -4.23 -14.45
CA ASP A 249 -37.56 -3.94 -14.63
C ASP A 249 -38.11 -4.43 -15.98
N GLY A 250 -39.44 -4.45 -16.12
CA GLY A 250 -40.15 -4.93 -17.31
C GLY A 250 -40.09 -4.00 -18.54
N GLU A 251 -39.33 -2.91 -18.49
CA GLU A 251 -38.95 -2.06 -19.63
C GLU A 251 -37.51 -2.36 -20.04
N GLN A 252 -36.56 -2.43 -19.09
CA GLN A 252 -35.19 -2.91 -19.31
C GLN A 252 -35.17 -4.31 -19.95
N ILE A 253 -36.02 -5.24 -19.49
CA ILE A 253 -36.13 -6.60 -20.05
C ILE A 253 -36.67 -6.60 -21.49
N LYS A 254 -37.53 -5.65 -21.85
CA LYS A 254 -38.01 -5.48 -23.24
C LYS A 254 -36.96 -4.84 -24.12
N ASN A 255 -36.24 -3.85 -23.62
CA ASN A 255 -35.13 -3.21 -24.32
C ASN A 255 -33.99 -4.21 -24.60
N LEU A 256 -33.87 -5.30 -23.83
CA LEU A 256 -32.98 -6.43 -24.16
C LEU A 256 -33.45 -7.30 -25.33
N ALA A 257 -34.76 -7.33 -25.64
CA ALA A 257 -35.29 -8.05 -26.80
C ALA A 257 -34.89 -7.42 -28.14
N ASP A 258 -34.58 -6.11 -28.14
CA ASP A 258 -34.01 -5.39 -29.29
C ASP A 258 -32.54 -5.76 -29.58
N PHE A 259 -31.88 -6.52 -28.68
CA PHE A 259 -30.48 -6.96 -28.78
C PHE A 259 -30.37 -8.51 -28.76
N PRO A 260 -30.92 -9.21 -29.79
CA PRO A 260 -31.07 -10.67 -29.78
C PRO A 260 -29.74 -11.44 -29.66
N GLU A 261 -28.64 -10.89 -30.16
CA GLU A 261 -27.30 -11.48 -30.03
C GLU A 261 -26.84 -11.53 -28.56
N TYR A 262 -27.14 -10.51 -27.76
CA TYR A 262 -26.82 -10.50 -26.32
C TYR A 262 -27.74 -11.46 -25.53
N LEU A 263 -29.02 -11.54 -25.91
CA LEU A 263 -29.96 -12.51 -25.33
C LEU A 263 -29.47 -13.95 -25.47
N SER A 264 -28.87 -14.30 -26.61
CA SER A 264 -28.32 -15.64 -26.86
C SER A 264 -27.19 -16.05 -25.90
N VAL A 265 -26.56 -15.08 -25.21
CA VAL A 265 -25.47 -15.26 -24.22
C VAL A 265 -26.00 -15.19 -22.78
N LEU A 266 -27.15 -14.55 -22.54
CA LEU A 266 -27.84 -14.53 -21.25
C LEU A 266 -28.41 -15.90 -20.85
N ILE A 267 -28.81 -16.70 -21.84
CA ILE A 267 -29.43 -18.00 -21.62
C ILE A 267 -28.32 -19.05 -21.41
N PRO A 268 -28.26 -19.72 -20.25
CA PRO A 268 -27.23 -20.72 -19.97
C PRO A 268 -27.23 -21.81 -21.03
N GLU A 269 -26.05 -22.35 -21.37
CA GLU A 269 -25.97 -23.49 -22.28
C GLU A 269 -26.65 -24.74 -21.69
N SER A 270 -26.75 -24.84 -20.35
CA SER A 270 -27.53 -25.85 -19.64
C SER A 270 -29.06 -25.68 -19.73
N ILE A 271 -29.55 -24.50 -20.14
CA ILE A 271 -30.97 -24.26 -20.47
C ILE A 271 -31.18 -24.41 -21.98
N LYS A 272 -30.31 -23.80 -22.79
CA LYS A 272 -30.31 -23.88 -24.26
C LYS A 272 -30.20 -25.34 -24.73
N ASN A 273 -29.08 -25.99 -24.46
CA ASN A 273 -28.81 -27.36 -24.89
C ASN A 273 -29.26 -28.43 -23.86
N GLY A 274 -29.94 -28.01 -22.79
CA GLY A 274 -30.56 -28.90 -21.81
C GLY A 274 -32.04 -29.20 -22.13
N ILE A 275 -32.76 -29.71 -21.13
CA ILE A 275 -34.16 -30.12 -21.27
C ILE A 275 -35.01 -28.97 -21.85
N VAL A 276 -34.91 -27.76 -21.28
CA VAL A 276 -35.78 -26.62 -21.64
C VAL A 276 -35.66 -26.23 -23.12
N GLY A 277 -34.47 -25.94 -23.64
CA GLY A 277 -34.33 -25.47 -25.03
C GLY A 277 -34.57 -26.58 -26.06
N GLY A 278 -34.25 -27.84 -25.72
CA GLY A 278 -34.68 -28.99 -26.52
C GLY A 278 -36.20 -29.07 -26.61
N LEU A 279 -36.89 -28.91 -25.48
CA LEU A 279 -38.35 -28.89 -25.38
C LEU A 279 -39.00 -27.74 -26.14
N LEU A 280 -38.42 -26.53 -26.05
CA LEU A 280 -38.89 -25.36 -26.79
C LEU A 280 -38.61 -25.47 -28.30
N SER A 281 -37.71 -26.37 -28.73
CA SER A 281 -37.48 -26.66 -30.15
C SER A 281 -38.40 -27.75 -30.74
N ASP A 282 -39.10 -28.51 -29.90
CA ASP A 282 -40.02 -29.57 -30.32
C ASP A 282 -41.25 -29.00 -31.06
N ASN A 283 -41.57 -29.59 -32.21
CA ASN A 283 -42.65 -29.13 -33.08
C ASN A 283 -44.06 -29.26 -32.48
N ILE A 284 -44.31 -30.22 -31.57
CA ILE A 284 -45.59 -30.38 -30.87
C ILE A 284 -45.71 -29.31 -29.79
N VAL A 285 -44.64 -29.07 -29.01
CA VAL A 285 -44.61 -28.02 -27.98
C VAL A 285 -44.78 -26.63 -28.60
N GLN A 286 -44.07 -26.34 -29.69
CA GLN A 286 -44.24 -25.11 -30.49
C GLN A 286 -45.69 -24.95 -30.99
N SER A 287 -46.33 -26.03 -31.45
CA SER A 287 -47.73 -25.99 -31.91
C SER A 287 -48.72 -25.72 -30.77
N ILE A 288 -48.48 -26.28 -29.58
CA ILE A 288 -49.30 -26.03 -28.38
C ILE A 288 -49.13 -24.59 -27.89
N LEU A 289 -47.89 -24.09 -27.79
CA LEU A 289 -47.62 -22.71 -27.39
C LEU A 289 -48.19 -21.70 -28.40
N GLY A 290 -48.09 -21.98 -29.70
CA GLY A 290 -48.73 -21.19 -30.75
C GLY A 290 -50.26 -21.13 -30.63
N ALA A 291 -50.92 -22.20 -30.18
CA ALA A 291 -52.36 -22.19 -29.89
C ALA A 291 -52.74 -21.32 -28.67
N PHE A 292 -51.79 -21.00 -27.78
CA PHE A 292 -51.92 -20.01 -26.72
C PHE A 292 -51.38 -18.61 -27.10
N GLY A 293 -51.00 -18.41 -28.37
CA GLY A 293 -50.51 -17.12 -28.90
C GLY A 293 -48.99 -16.91 -28.82
N LEU A 294 -48.23 -17.87 -28.29
CA LEU A 294 -46.78 -17.80 -28.12
C LEU A 294 -46.06 -18.55 -29.25
N ASN A 295 -45.83 -17.86 -30.36
CA ASN A 295 -45.04 -18.39 -31.47
C ASN A 295 -43.54 -18.24 -31.17
N LEU A 296 -42.92 -19.28 -30.62
CA LEU A 296 -41.50 -19.32 -30.29
C LEU A 296 -40.63 -19.82 -31.45
N LYS A 297 -41.12 -19.86 -32.69
CA LYS A 297 -40.31 -20.26 -33.85
C LYS A 297 -39.65 -19.04 -34.49
N GLN A 298 -38.33 -19.10 -34.69
CA GLN A 298 -37.59 -18.03 -35.35
C GLN A 298 -37.79 -18.06 -36.87
N ASP A 299 -37.99 -16.89 -37.46
CA ASP A 299 -38.28 -16.73 -38.89
C ASP A 299 -37.17 -17.31 -39.77
N GLY A 300 -37.57 -18.03 -40.82
CA GLY A 300 -36.66 -18.70 -41.75
C GLY A 300 -36.08 -20.03 -41.24
N CYS A 301 -36.34 -20.45 -40.00
CA CYS A 301 -35.73 -21.67 -39.45
C CYS A 301 -36.38 -22.96 -40.02
N THR A 302 -35.62 -23.68 -40.86
CA THR A 302 -36.05 -24.89 -41.58
C THR A 302 -35.67 -26.21 -40.91
N SER A 303 -34.79 -26.18 -39.92
CA SER A 303 -34.43 -27.38 -39.14
C SER A 303 -35.61 -27.83 -38.27
N ILE A 304 -35.76 -29.16 -38.18
CA ILE A 304 -36.65 -29.82 -37.24
C ILE A 304 -35.85 -30.05 -35.96
N ASP A 305 -36.46 -29.70 -34.81
CA ASP A 305 -35.97 -29.98 -33.46
C ASP A 305 -34.54 -29.48 -33.15
N SER A 306 -34.18 -28.30 -33.66
CA SER A 306 -32.93 -27.60 -33.29
C SER A 306 -33.21 -26.40 -32.38
N VAL A 307 -32.48 -26.31 -31.26
CA VAL A 307 -32.56 -25.21 -30.28
C VAL A 307 -32.33 -23.83 -30.91
N GLU A 308 -31.56 -23.77 -32.00
CA GLU A 308 -31.30 -22.54 -32.76
C GLU A 308 -32.55 -21.98 -33.47
N CYS A 309 -33.66 -22.73 -33.54
CA CYS A 309 -34.96 -22.23 -34.01
C CYS A 309 -35.81 -21.57 -32.91
N VAL A 310 -35.38 -21.58 -31.65
CA VAL A 310 -36.17 -21.01 -30.54
C VAL A 310 -36.01 -19.49 -30.52
N ASN A 311 -37.09 -18.76 -30.78
CA ASN A 311 -37.13 -17.31 -30.67
C ASN A 311 -37.24 -16.88 -29.21
N TRP A 312 -36.07 -16.79 -28.56
CA TRP A 312 -35.95 -16.39 -27.16
C TRP A 312 -36.42 -14.96 -26.86
N GLY A 313 -36.44 -14.06 -27.86
CA GLY A 313 -36.98 -12.70 -27.72
C GLY A 313 -38.48 -12.71 -27.38
N VAL A 314 -39.26 -13.61 -28.01
CA VAL A 314 -40.68 -13.78 -27.70
C VAL A 314 -40.89 -14.35 -26.29
N LEU A 315 -40.04 -15.31 -25.86
CA LEU A 315 -40.08 -15.84 -24.50
C LEU A 315 -39.80 -14.74 -23.44
N MET A 316 -38.86 -13.84 -23.73
CA MET A 316 -38.49 -12.74 -22.84
C MET A 316 -39.52 -11.60 -22.82
N GLY A 317 -40.31 -11.43 -23.88
CA GLY A 317 -41.48 -10.53 -23.89
C GLY A 317 -42.53 -10.89 -22.83
N GLU A 318 -42.60 -12.17 -22.41
CA GLU A 318 -43.47 -12.66 -21.33
C GLU A 318 -42.82 -12.58 -19.93
N VAL A 319 -41.60 -12.07 -19.80
CA VAL A 319 -40.93 -11.85 -18.52
C VAL A 319 -41.24 -10.43 -18.03
N THR A 320 -42.02 -10.33 -16.95
CA THR A 320 -42.44 -9.06 -16.34
C THR A 320 -41.42 -8.44 -15.39
N GLY A 321 -40.37 -9.19 -15.05
CA GLY A 321 -39.30 -8.81 -14.11
C GLY A 321 -38.42 -10.02 -13.80
N GLU A 322 -37.26 -9.78 -13.21
CA GLU A 322 -36.37 -10.85 -12.72
C GLU A 322 -35.80 -10.50 -11.33
N GLN A 323 -35.30 -11.49 -10.60
CA GLN A 323 -34.44 -11.26 -9.45
C GLN A 323 -33.18 -12.12 -9.53
N THR A 324 -32.03 -11.48 -9.60
CA THR A 324 -30.71 -12.09 -9.68
C THR A 324 -29.93 -11.80 -8.40
N LYS A 325 -29.74 -12.82 -7.57
CA LYS A 325 -28.86 -12.73 -6.39
C LYS A 325 -27.44 -13.13 -6.76
N LEU A 326 -26.45 -12.41 -6.23
CA LEU A 326 -25.03 -12.69 -6.47
C LEU A 326 -24.40 -13.33 -5.23
N TYR A 327 -23.44 -14.21 -5.45
CA TYR A 327 -22.78 -14.97 -4.40
C TYR A 327 -21.29 -15.13 -4.68
N GLY A 328 -20.48 -15.09 -3.61
CA GLY A 328 -19.03 -15.12 -3.70
C GLY A 328 -18.43 -13.71 -3.77
N THR A 329 -17.49 -13.50 -4.69
CA THR A 329 -16.69 -12.27 -4.82
C THR A 329 -16.42 -11.90 -6.28
N SER A 330 -16.73 -10.66 -6.65
CA SER A 330 -16.32 -10.07 -7.94
C SER A 330 -14.84 -9.68 -7.91
N LYS A 331 -14.18 -9.80 -9.07
CA LYS A 331 -12.83 -9.28 -9.29
C LYS A 331 -12.90 -7.81 -9.70
N VAL A 332 -12.28 -6.94 -8.90
CA VAL A 332 -12.14 -5.51 -9.20
C VAL A 332 -10.66 -5.19 -9.42
N TYR A 333 -10.32 -4.66 -10.58
CA TYR A 333 -9.00 -4.08 -10.85
C TYR A 333 -9.05 -2.60 -10.47
N GLN A 334 -8.24 -2.18 -9.49
CA GLN A 334 -8.16 -0.81 -9.02
C GLN A 334 -6.81 -0.20 -9.38
N LYS A 335 -6.84 1.05 -9.81
CA LYS A 335 -5.68 1.92 -10.00
C LYS A 335 -5.96 3.25 -9.32
N SER A 336 -5.17 3.56 -8.30
CA SER A 336 -5.28 4.78 -7.50
C SER A 336 -4.01 5.61 -7.59
N GLU A 337 -4.12 6.92 -7.71
CA GLU A 337 -2.98 7.85 -7.58
C GLU A 337 -3.34 9.04 -6.69
N GLY A 338 -2.33 9.62 -6.02
CA GLY A 338 -2.50 10.79 -5.15
C GLY A 338 -1.18 11.49 -4.84
N LYS A 339 -1.24 12.79 -4.53
CA LYS A 339 -0.08 13.60 -4.15
C LYS A 339 -0.46 14.79 -3.25
N ASP A 340 0.48 15.24 -2.43
CA ASP A 340 0.31 16.41 -1.57
C ASP A 340 1.67 17.06 -1.20
N ILE A 341 1.63 18.32 -0.78
CA ILE A 341 2.74 19.02 -0.14
C ILE A 341 2.32 19.52 1.26
N SER A 342 2.95 18.94 2.28
CA SER A 342 2.66 19.23 3.68
C SER A 342 3.90 19.72 4.42
N THR A 343 3.70 20.25 5.63
CA THR A 343 4.77 20.89 6.42
C THR A 343 4.81 20.41 7.86
N GLY A 344 5.99 20.58 8.47
CA GLY A 344 6.24 20.31 9.87
C GLY A 344 7.52 20.99 10.33
N TYR A 345 8.03 20.55 11.48
CA TYR A 345 9.22 21.10 12.08
C TYR A 345 10.07 20.04 12.79
N ARG A 346 11.34 20.36 13.00
CA ARG A 346 12.31 19.64 13.82
C ARG A 346 12.84 20.59 14.87
N LEU A 347 12.77 20.20 16.14
CA LEU A 347 13.43 20.91 17.23
C LEU A 347 14.56 20.03 17.74
N SER A 348 15.69 20.63 18.12
CA SER A 348 16.70 19.91 18.89
C SER A 348 17.41 20.80 19.90
N ALA A 349 17.96 20.15 20.92
CA ALA A 349 18.88 20.74 21.87
C ALA A 349 20.05 19.77 22.10
N SER A 350 21.23 20.31 22.35
CA SER A 350 22.44 19.52 22.59
C SER A 350 23.36 20.20 23.59
N LEU A 351 23.95 19.39 24.46
CA LEU A 351 24.74 19.83 25.61
C LEU A 351 26.00 18.98 25.67
N ARG A 352 27.17 19.61 25.73
CA ARG A 352 28.40 18.91 26.14
C ARG A 352 28.27 18.54 27.63
N VAL A 353 28.47 17.28 27.97
CA VAL A 353 28.35 16.74 29.34
C VAL A 353 29.65 16.03 29.70
N PHE A 354 30.09 16.17 30.95
CA PHE A 354 31.43 15.74 31.39
C PHE A 354 32.54 16.33 30.49
N ASP A 355 33.67 15.64 30.42
CA ASP A 355 34.73 15.88 29.45
C ASP A 355 34.53 14.96 28.22
N HIS A 356 34.53 15.58 27.05
CA HIS A 356 34.37 14.94 25.74
C HIS A 356 33.07 14.12 25.53
N GLY A 357 32.07 14.27 26.41
CA GLY A 357 30.71 13.76 26.23
C GLY A 357 29.75 14.77 25.61
N MET A 358 28.69 14.28 24.96
CA MET A 358 27.63 15.10 24.34
C MET A 358 26.30 14.36 24.46
N ALA A 359 25.32 15.02 25.09
CA ALA A 359 23.94 14.57 25.17
C ALA A 359 23.08 15.40 24.20
N SER A 360 22.14 14.76 23.52
CA SER A 360 21.29 15.39 22.51
C SER A 360 19.84 14.89 22.60
N ILE A 361 18.90 15.79 22.36
CA ILE A 361 17.47 15.52 22.20
C ILE A 361 16.99 16.12 20.89
N VAL A 362 16.25 15.35 20.09
CA VAL A 362 15.63 15.77 18.83
C VAL A 362 14.15 15.39 18.85
N TYR A 363 13.28 16.32 18.49
CA TYR A 363 11.86 16.08 18.25
C TYR A 363 11.52 16.42 16.81
N ASN A 364 10.85 15.50 16.12
CA ASN A 364 10.23 15.74 14.81
C ASN A 364 8.72 15.83 15.02
N SER A 365 8.10 16.91 14.54
CA SER A 365 6.64 17.02 14.47
C SER A 365 6.07 15.93 13.57
N PRO A 366 4.78 15.56 13.73
CA PRO A 366 4.10 14.80 12.69
C PRO A 366 3.97 15.68 11.44
N VAL A 367 3.80 15.05 10.28
CA VAL A 367 3.45 15.72 9.02
C VAL A 367 2.25 14.98 8.42
N LYS A 368 1.17 15.71 8.18
CA LYS A 368 -0.13 15.19 7.74
C LYS A 368 -0.34 15.53 6.28
N PHE A 369 -0.44 14.52 5.44
CA PHE A 369 -0.78 14.67 4.03
C PHE A 369 -2.26 14.38 3.79
N ASP A 370 -2.84 15.16 2.90
CA ASP A 370 -4.21 15.03 2.39
C ASP A 370 -4.11 14.89 0.87
N MET A 371 -3.85 13.66 0.40
CA MET A 371 -3.47 13.42 -0.99
C MET A 371 -4.70 13.38 -1.89
N ALA A 372 -4.96 14.51 -2.55
CA ALA A 372 -5.92 14.57 -3.64
C ALA A 372 -5.39 13.81 -4.87
N GLY A 373 -6.31 13.10 -5.54
CA GLY A 373 -6.04 12.33 -6.74
C GLY A 373 -7.29 11.61 -7.25
N LYS A 374 -7.13 10.43 -7.84
CA LYS A 374 -8.23 9.68 -8.47
C LYS A 374 -8.09 8.18 -8.26
N VAL A 375 -9.22 7.47 -8.37
CA VAL A 375 -9.29 6.02 -8.53
C VAL A 375 -10.06 5.65 -9.78
N GLU A 376 -9.47 4.74 -10.56
CA GLU A 376 -10.09 4.01 -11.66
C GLU A 376 -10.33 2.57 -11.17
N ALA A 377 -11.59 2.12 -11.14
CA ALA A 377 -11.97 0.78 -10.68
C ALA A 377 -12.77 0.05 -11.76
N LEU A 378 -12.20 -1.04 -12.30
CA LEU A 378 -12.84 -1.90 -13.30
C LEU A 378 -13.40 -3.15 -12.61
N THR A 379 -14.72 -3.17 -12.42
CA THR A 379 -15.47 -4.22 -11.72
C THR A 379 -16.01 -5.24 -12.72
N TYR A 380 -15.67 -6.53 -12.53
CA TYR A 380 -16.26 -7.65 -13.28
C TYR A 380 -17.61 -8.04 -12.67
N VAL A 381 -18.71 -7.70 -13.34
CA VAL A 381 -20.08 -7.94 -12.80
C VAL A 381 -20.50 -9.41 -12.93
N GLY A 382 -19.97 -10.13 -13.92
CA GLY A 382 -20.16 -11.57 -14.10
C GLY A 382 -20.65 -11.96 -15.50
N GLY A 383 -19.99 -12.94 -16.12
CA GLY A 383 -20.45 -13.61 -17.34
C GLY A 383 -20.89 -12.66 -18.45
N ALA A 384 -22.14 -12.79 -18.89
CA ALA A 384 -22.76 -11.96 -19.92
C ALA A 384 -22.89 -10.47 -19.53
N MET A 385 -22.92 -10.13 -18.23
CA MET A 385 -23.04 -8.74 -17.78
C MET A 385 -21.84 -7.90 -18.22
N GLY A 386 -20.62 -8.45 -18.12
CA GLY A 386 -19.39 -7.77 -18.52
C GLY A 386 -18.79 -6.88 -17.43
N ASN A 387 -18.13 -5.80 -17.85
CA ASN A 387 -17.29 -4.95 -16.99
C ASN A 387 -17.83 -3.52 -16.85
N VAL A 388 -17.85 -2.99 -15.63
CA VAL A 388 -18.14 -1.58 -15.34
C VAL A 388 -16.86 -0.87 -14.90
N LEU A 389 -16.50 0.19 -15.60
CA LEU A 389 -15.49 1.16 -15.16
C LEU A 389 -16.18 2.20 -14.27
N THR A 390 -15.64 2.39 -13.07
CA THR A 390 -15.95 3.50 -12.17
C THR A 390 -14.76 4.43 -12.12
N VAL A 391 -14.96 5.74 -12.27
CA VAL A 391 -13.90 6.75 -12.11
C VAL A 391 -14.34 7.77 -11.06
N ALA A 392 -13.61 7.84 -9.95
CA ALA A 392 -13.91 8.72 -8.83
C ALA A 392 -12.70 9.61 -8.48
N ASP A 393 -12.96 10.80 -7.95
CA ASP A 393 -11.94 11.55 -7.23
C ASP A 393 -11.65 10.84 -5.88
N LEU A 394 -10.39 10.92 -5.44
CA LEU A 394 -9.88 10.19 -4.30
C LEU A 394 -9.12 11.10 -3.33
N ASN A 395 -9.36 10.90 -2.04
CA ASN A 395 -8.56 11.41 -0.95
C ASN A 395 -7.76 10.25 -0.30
N ILE A 396 -6.44 10.41 -0.11
CA ILE A 396 -5.64 9.50 0.72
C ILE A 396 -4.98 10.28 1.87
N ALA A 397 -5.52 10.11 3.07
CA ALA A 397 -4.95 10.72 4.28
C ALA A 397 -3.82 9.87 4.86
N VAL A 398 -2.63 10.47 4.98
CA VAL A 398 -1.37 9.81 5.39
C VAL A 398 -0.66 10.66 6.42
N GLN A 399 -0.20 10.08 7.55
CA GLN A 399 0.59 10.83 8.53
C GLN A 399 1.97 10.22 8.74
N MET A 400 3.02 10.99 8.39
CA MET A 400 4.38 10.73 8.88
C MET A 400 4.40 10.98 10.40
N PRO A 401 4.87 10.02 11.21
CA PRO A 401 4.73 10.05 12.66
C PRO A 401 5.60 11.15 13.27
N GLU A 402 5.19 11.61 14.45
CA GLU A 402 6.08 12.35 15.33
C GLU A 402 7.11 11.41 15.96
N ILE A 403 8.31 11.94 16.22
CA ILE A 403 9.46 11.13 16.63
C ILE A 403 10.25 11.87 17.70
N LEU A 404 10.53 11.20 18.82
CA LEU A 404 11.40 11.68 19.88
C LEU A 404 12.69 10.84 19.91
N THR A 405 13.84 11.49 19.80
CA THR A 405 15.15 10.84 19.77
C THR A 405 16.03 11.38 20.88
N LEU A 406 16.58 10.49 21.71
CA LEU A 406 17.56 10.78 22.76
C LEU A 406 18.89 10.12 22.40
N ALA A 407 19.99 10.85 22.51
CA ALA A 407 21.31 10.33 22.16
C ALA A 407 22.38 10.77 23.16
N TYR A 408 23.36 9.88 23.37
CA TYR A 408 24.58 10.17 24.12
C TYR A 408 25.80 9.67 23.35
N ALA A 409 26.75 10.58 23.09
CA ALA A 409 28.04 10.26 22.50
C ALA A 409 29.17 10.58 23.48
N GLN A 410 30.09 9.65 23.69
CA GLN A 410 31.34 9.86 24.43
C GLN A 410 32.53 9.69 23.49
N GLU A 411 33.47 10.63 23.54
CA GLU A 411 34.77 10.47 22.91
C GLU A 411 35.82 9.98 23.94
N VAL A 412 36.67 9.04 23.53
CA VAL A 412 37.70 8.35 24.33
C VAL A 412 38.98 8.14 23.52
N PHE A 413 40.07 7.74 24.20
CA PHE A 413 41.41 7.55 23.60
C PHE A 413 41.91 8.78 22.83
N ASP A 414 42.04 9.92 23.54
CA ASP A 414 42.48 11.21 22.99
C ASP A 414 41.55 11.70 21.86
N ASN A 415 40.24 11.51 22.05
CA ASN A 415 39.19 11.82 21.09
C ASN A 415 39.29 11.07 19.74
N ARG A 416 40.01 9.93 19.70
CA ARG A 416 40.18 9.09 18.51
C ARG A 416 39.08 8.04 18.33
N VAL A 417 38.30 7.71 19.37
CA VAL A 417 37.10 6.87 19.23
C VAL A 417 35.90 7.60 19.83
N ARG A 418 34.82 7.72 19.08
CA ARG A 418 33.49 8.07 19.59
C ARG A 418 32.64 6.81 19.70
N ILE A 419 32.03 6.62 20.86
CA ILE A 419 30.98 5.62 21.12
C ILE A 419 29.67 6.40 21.26
N GLU A 420 28.62 5.98 20.55
CA GLU A 420 27.33 6.67 20.55
C GLU A 420 26.16 5.70 20.73
N GLY A 421 25.34 5.94 21.74
CA GLY A 421 24.07 5.25 21.95
C GLY A 421 22.90 6.17 21.59
N VAL A 422 21.95 5.66 20.80
CA VAL A 422 20.72 6.37 20.42
C VAL A 422 19.50 5.54 20.81
N TYR A 423 18.55 6.18 21.50
CA TYR A 423 17.19 5.72 21.71
C TYR A 423 16.23 6.58 20.87
N GLU A 424 15.33 5.95 20.12
CA GLU A 424 14.31 6.62 19.33
C GLU A 424 12.93 6.04 19.63
N ARG A 425 11.95 6.92 19.86
CA ARG A 425 10.54 6.56 19.95
C ARG A 425 9.76 7.15 18.77
N THR A 426 9.14 6.28 17.97
CA THR A 426 8.25 6.67 16.88
C THR A 426 6.79 6.47 17.31
N PHE A 427 5.98 7.53 17.28
CA PHE A 427 4.60 7.48 17.77
C PHE A 427 3.60 7.05 16.69
N TRP A 428 3.85 5.89 16.09
CA TRP A 428 3.05 5.34 14.99
C TRP A 428 1.58 5.06 15.35
N SER A 429 1.19 4.99 16.63
CA SER A 429 -0.23 4.84 17.01
C SER A 429 -1.10 6.07 16.68
N ARG A 430 -0.47 7.21 16.34
CA ARG A 430 -1.15 8.49 16.12
C ARG A 430 -1.37 8.76 14.63
N GLY A 431 -2.54 9.29 14.31
CA GLY A 431 -2.95 9.70 12.95
C GLY A 431 -3.11 8.56 11.95
N TRP A 432 -3.57 8.90 10.75
CA TRP A 432 -3.77 7.94 9.66
C TRP A 432 -2.45 7.34 9.15
N LYS A 433 -2.55 6.22 8.43
CA LYS A 433 -1.42 5.57 7.77
C LYS A 433 -1.64 5.66 6.26
N PHE A 434 -2.62 4.93 5.74
CA PHE A 434 -3.16 5.12 4.40
C PHE A 434 -4.68 4.97 4.49
N ASN A 435 -5.37 6.08 4.80
CA ASN A 435 -6.83 6.11 4.85
C ASN A 435 -7.37 6.60 3.50
N VAL A 436 -7.83 5.65 2.68
CA VAL A 436 -8.27 5.81 1.29
C VAL A 436 -9.78 6.08 1.29
N THR A 437 -10.21 7.25 0.79
CA THR A 437 -11.61 7.69 0.78
C THR A 437 -12.02 8.16 -0.62
N PRO A 438 -12.57 7.27 -1.47
CA PRO A 438 -13.10 7.62 -2.79
C PRO A 438 -14.45 8.33 -2.69
N ASP A 439 -14.71 9.30 -3.56
CA ASP A 439 -16.04 9.88 -3.73
C ASP A 439 -16.87 9.11 -4.76
N PHE A 440 -17.41 7.95 -4.34
CA PHE A 440 -18.35 7.17 -5.14
C PHE A 440 -19.74 7.81 -5.28
N ASN A 441 -20.06 8.89 -4.56
CA ASN A 441 -21.33 9.58 -4.75
C ASN A 441 -21.34 10.41 -6.03
N ASN A 442 -20.19 11.01 -6.36
CA ASN A 442 -19.98 11.88 -7.53
C ASN A 442 -19.13 11.22 -8.64
N ALA A 443 -18.96 9.89 -8.62
CA ALA A 443 -18.18 9.14 -9.60
C ALA A 443 -18.90 8.97 -10.95
N ASP A 444 -18.10 8.84 -12.03
CA ASP A 444 -18.56 8.42 -13.35
C ASP A 444 -18.64 6.89 -13.43
N TYR A 445 -19.68 6.37 -14.07
CA TYR A 445 -19.98 4.94 -14.18
C TYR A 445 -20.27 4.55 -15.63
N LYS A 446 -19.42 3.69 -16.20
CA LYS A 446 -19.46 3.33 -17.62
C LYS A 446 -19.27 1.84 -17.86
N GLY A 447 -20.26 1.19 -18.47
CA GLY A 447 -20.09 -0.17 -18.98
C GLY A 447 -19.13 -0.21 -20.16
N LEU A 448 -18.17 -1.14 -20.14
CA LEU A 448 -17.15 -1.30 -21.18
C LEU A 448 -17.31 -2.55 -22.05
N SER A 449 -18.06 -3.55 -21.57
CA SER A 449 -18.27 -4.82 -22.27
C SER A 449 -19.55 -5.50 -21.78
N GLY A 450 -20.03 -6.51 -22.52
CA GLY A 450 -21.24 -7.27 -22.15
C GLY A 450 -22.50 -6.40 -22.12
N LEU A 451 -23.52 -6.87 -21.41
CA LEU A 451 -24.83 -6.21 -21.30
C LEU A 451 -24.72 -4.80 -20.71
N VAL A 452 -23.82 -4.56 -19.73
CA VAL A 452 -23.68 -3.23 -19.10
C VAL A 452 -23.22 -2.14 -20.07
N SER A 453 -22.73 -2.51 -21.26
CA SER A 453 -22.39 -1.56 -22.33
C SER A 453 -23.60 -1.02 -23.11
N LEU A 454 -24.82 -1.54 -22.87
CA LEU A 454 -26.06 -1.12 -23.54
C LEU A 454 -26.70 0.08 -22.80
N PRO A 455 -26.58 1.34 -23.30
CA PRO A 455 -26.97 2.53 -22.53
C PRO A 455 -28.49 2.69 -22.36
N GLY A 456 -29.30 2.06 -23.23
CA GLY A 456 -30.76 2.02 -23.11
C GLY A 456 -31.31 0.97 -22.15
N VAL A 457 -30.42 0.18 -21.52
CA VAL A 457 -30.77 -0.84 -20.52
C VAL A 457 -30.05 -0.54 -19.19
N PHE A 458 -28.78 -0.14 -19.27
CA PHE A 458 -27.90 0.15 -18.12
C PHE A 458 -27.36 1.59 -18.16
N PRO A 459 -28.19 2.60 -17.87
CA PRO A 459 -27.71 3.97 -17.69
C PRO A 459 -26.82 4.11 -16.43
N PRO A 460 -26.03 5.19 -16.30
CA PRO A 460 -25.04 5.33 -15.22
C PRO A 460 -25.59 5.18 -13.79
N GLU A 461 -26.82 5.61 -13.50
CA GLU A 461 -27.43 5.42 -12.17
C GLU A 461 -27.73 3.93 -11.87
N THR A 462 -28.11 3.14 -12.87
CA THR A 462 -28.25 1.68 -12.74
C THR A 462 -26.89 1.04 -12.49
N LEU A 463 -25.85 1.45 -13.22
CA LEU A 463 -24.47 0.97 -13.02
C LEU A 463 -23.93 1.32 -11.63
N LYS A 464 -24.23 2.53 -11.14
CA LYS A 464 -23.92 2.99 -9.79
C LYS A 464 -24.60 2.14 -8.72
N GLY A 465 -25.87 1.77 -8.91
CA GLY A 465 -26.57 0.80 -8.06
C GLY A 465 -25.89 -0.59 -8.09
N MET A 466 -25.53 -1.09 -9.27
CA MET A 466 -24.91 -2.41 -9.45
C MET A 466 -23.48 -2.53 -8.89
N VAL A 467 -22.71 -1.44 -8.85
CA VAL A 467 -21.37 -1.41 -8.25
C VAL A 467 -21.41 -0.99 -6.77
N GLY A 468 -22.41 -0.19 -6.37
CA GLY A 468 -22.57 0.32 -5.00
C GLY A 468 -22.83 -0.75 -3.93
N ILE A 469 -23.17 -1.98 -4.31
CA ILE A 469 -23.30 -3.15 -3.42
C ILE A 469 -21.95 -3.75 -2.98
N ALA A 470 -20.82 -3.23 -3.49
CA ALA A 470 -19.48 -3.76 -3.24
C ALA A 470 -18.83 -3.14 -1.98
N ASP A 471 -18.47 -3.96 -0.99
CA ASP A 471 -17.84 -3.52 0.26
C ASP A 471 -16.34 -3.21 0.10
N PHE A 472 -16.01 -1.97 -0.27
CA PHE A 472 -14.64 -1.47 -0.34
C PHE A 472 -14.01 -1.15 1.03
N GLY A 473 -14.71 -1.37 2.15
CA GLY A 473 -14.24 -1.05 3.51
C GLY A 473 -13.01 -1.83 3.96
N VAL A 474 -12.70 -2.95 3.29
CA VAL A 474 -11.47 -3.74 3.51
C VAL A 474 -10.21 -2.98 3.05
N VAL A 475 -10.34 -2.10 2.06
CA VAL A 475 -9.20 -1.38 1.43
C VAL A 475 -8.99 0.01 2.06
N SER A 476 -10.00 0.57 2.71
CA SER A 476 -10.04 2.00 3.07
C SER A 476 -9.12 2.44 4.20
N ASN A 477 -8.56 1.53 5.01
CA ASN A 477 -7.70 1.87 6.15
C ASN A 477 -6.48 0.95 6.27
N MET A 478 -5.62 0.98 5.25
CA MET A 478 -4.32 0.32 5.29
C MET A 478 -3.47 0.89 6.44
N GLY A 479 -3.07 0.01 7.36
CA GLY A 479 -2.33 0.37 8.58
C GLY A 479 -3.17 0.52 9.86
N ALA A 480 -4.45 0.14 9.83
CA ALA A 480 -5.31 0.10 11.01
C ALA A 480 -4.72 -0.76 12.15
N GLY A 481 -4.50 -0.15 13.32
CA GLY A 481 -3.96 -0.81 14.51
C GLY A 481 -2.43 -0.76 14.66
N TRP A 482 -1.75 0.08 13.87
CA TRP A 482 -0.33 0.40 14.05
C TRP A 482 -0.03 0.93 15.47
N ARG A 483 1.11 0.57 16.06
CA ARG A 483 1.46 0.82 17.49
C ARG A 483 2.74 1.65 17.64
N ASP A 484 2.90 2.35 18.77
CA ASP A 484 4.13 3.09 19.13
C ASP A 484 5.34 2.18 19.36
N THR A 485 6.55 2.69 19.11
CA THR A 485 7.74 1.84 18.92
C THR A 485 9.03 2.42 19.50
N ASN A 486 9.98 1.56 19.88
CA ASN A 486 11.22 1.89 20.60
C ASN A 486 12.48 1.30 19.93
N THR A 487 13.29 2.13 19.27
CA THR A 487 14.49 1.74 18.51
C THR A 487 15.77 2.06 19.28
N PHE A 488 16.76 1.16 19.21
CA PHE A 488 18.03 1.23 19.93
C PHE A 488 19.20 1.07 18.97
N ARG A 489 20.18 1.97 19.02
CA ARG A 489 21.31 2.00 18.09
C ARG A 489 22.63 2.21 18.83
N LEU A 490 23.68 1.50 18.44
CA LEU A 490 25.04 1.64 18.95
C LEU A 490 26.00 1.88 17.78
N GLY A 491 26.63 3.05 17.76
CA GLY A 491 27.59 3.47 16.76
C GLY A 491 29.00 3.62 17.32
N LEU A 492 29.99 3.26 16.50
CA LEU A 492 31.42 3.46 16.76
C LEU A 492 32.04 4.27 15.61
N THR A 493 32.70 5.39 15.91
CA THR A 493 33.48 6.16 14.94
C THR A 493 34.95 6.25 15.37
N TYR A 494 35.87 5.71 14.58
CA TYR A 494 37.31 5.97 14.71
C TYR A 494 37.70 7.22 13.91
N LYS A 495 38.37 8.17 14.56
CA LYS A 495 38.78 9.47 14.03
C LYS A 495 40.31 9.52 13.87
N GLY A 496 40.80 9.04 12.73
CA GLY A 496 42.21 9.17 12.32
C GLY A 496 42.57 10.56 11.74
N LYS A 497 43.81 10.75 11.28
CA LYS A 497 44.24 12.04 10.70
C LYS A 497 43.53 12.39 9.38
N ALA A 498 43.43 11.44 8.45
CA ALA A 498 42.82 11.62 7.12
C ALA A 498 41.63 10.69 6.86
N ALA A 499 41.29 9.78 7.79
CA ALA A 499 40.23 8.79 7.62
C ALA A 499 39.30 8.72 8.83
N ARG A 500 37.99 8.64 8.59
CA ARG A 500 36.95 8.25 9.54
C ARG A 500 36.56 6.81 9.19
N LEU A 501 36.56 5.92 10.18
CA LEU A 501 36.02 4.55 10.03
C LEU A 501 34.81 4.41 10.96
N MET A 502 33.75 3.77 10.48
CA MET A 502 32.46 3.69 11.15
C MET A 502 31.95 2.25 11.13
N ALA A 503 31.36 1.83 12.25
CA ALA A 503 30.67 0.55 12.39
C ALA A 503 29.50 0.69 13.38
N SER A 504 28.46 -0.12 13.20
CA SER A 504 27.27 -0.11 14.06
C SER A 504 26.57 -1.45 14.18
N ALA A 505 25.82 -1.57 15.27
CA ALA A 505 24.71 -2.50 15.39
C ALA A 505 23.48 -1.75 15.92
N ALA A 506 22.31 -2.07 15.40
CA ALA A 506 21.05 -1.48 15.86
C ALA A 506 19.90 -2.49 15.81
N TYR A 507 18.92 -2.27 16.66
CA TYR A 507 17.64 -2.96 16.68
C TYR A 507 16.54 -1.91 16.55
N ASP A 508 15.69 -2.06 15.54
CA ASP A 508 14.79 -1.02 15.03
C ASP A 508 13.31 -1.42 15.13
N ALA A 509 12.39 -0.40 15.14
CA ALA A 509 11.06 -0.11 15.83
C ALA A 509 9.57 -0.38 15.37
N ALA A 510 8.79 -1.46 15.67
CA ALA A 510 7.56 -1.82 14.89
C ALA A 510 6.15 -1.40 15.26
N PRO A 511 5.41 -0.92 14.24
CA PRO A 511 4.01 -0.63 14.36
C PRO A 511 3.07 -1.73 13.83
N SER A 512 3.44 -2.49 12.79
CA SER A 512 2.51 -3.32 12.03
C SER A 512 1.91 -4.49 12.82
N PRO A 513 0.57 -4.66 12.83
CA PRO A 513 -0.06 -5.93 13.16
C PRO A 513 0.43 -7.01 12.19
N GLN A 514 0.87 -8.14 12.74
CA GLN A 514 1.44 -9.25 11.95
C GLN A 514 0.35 -10.17 11.38
N ASP A 515 -0.84 -10.11 11.97
CA ASP A 515 -2.04 -10.90 11.76
C ASP A 515 -2.99 -10.30 10.70
N LYS A 516 -2.58 -9.25 9.98
CA LYS A 516 -3.45 -8.48 9.09
C LYS A 516 -2.85 -8.24 7.71
N VAL A 517 -3.73 -8.20 6.72
CA VAL A 517 -3.44 -7.69 5.37
C VAL A 517 -3.10 -6.19 5.46
N GLY A 518 -2.06 -5.76 4.75
CA GLY A 518 -1.55 -4.38 4.80
C GLY A 518 -0.07 -4.32 4.43
N ILE A 519 0.61 -3.23 4.79
CA ILE A 519 2.05 -3.07 4.53
C ILE A 519 2.83 -4.13 5.34
N PRO A 520 3.57 -5.04 4.67
CA PRO A 520 4.34 -6.09 5.33
C PRO A 520 5.57 -5.48 6.00
N ASP A 521 5.73 -5.73 7.29
CA ASP A 521 6.93 -5.36 8.04
C ASP A 521 7.07 -6.20 9.32
N SER A 522 8.30 -6.51 9.72
CA SER A 522 8.63 -7.38 10.86
C SER A 522 10.05 -7.08 11.41
N ASP A 523 10.32 -7.53 12.64
CA ASP A 523 11.49 -7.16 13.47
C ASP A 523 12.84 -7.12 12.75
N GLY A 524 13.59 -6.04 12.98
CA GLY A 524 14.73 -5.62 12.15
C GLY A 524 16.03 -5.51 12.95
N TYR A 525 17.00 -6.34 12.59
CA TYR A 525 18.37 -6.28 13.10
C TYR A 525 19.26 -5.65 12.05
N MET A 526 19.93 -4.55 12.40
CA MET A 526 20.75 -3.77 11.48
C MET A 526 22.22 -3.84 11.85
N VAL A 527 23.08 -4.02 10.86
CA VAL A 527 24.53 -3.78 10.97
C VAL A 527 24.97 -2.80 9.90
N GLY A 528 25.88 -1.89 10.24
CA GLY A 528 26.40 -0.88 9.33
C GLY A 528 27.92 -0.79 9.39
N VAL A 529 28.55 -0.50 8.25
CA VAL A 529 29.97 -0.11 8.18
C VAL A 529 30.18 0.98 7.14
N GLY A 530 31.25 1.77 7.29
CA GLY A 530 31.65 2.72 6.26
C GLY A 530 32.91 3.48 6.57
N ALA A 531 33.38 4.25 5.60
CA ALA A 531 34.56 5.08 5.71
C ALA A 531 34.38 6.43 5.00
N LYS A 532 35.03 7.47 5.54
CA LYS A 532 35.23 8.76 4.85
C LYS A 532 36.71 9.11 4.86
N TYR A 533 37.25 9.52 3.72
CA TYR A 533 38.64 9.93 3.53
C TYR A 533 38.70 11.41 3.14
N ASN A 534 39.46 12.20 3.88
CA ASN A 534 39.70 13.60 3.57
C ASN A 534 40.94 13.76 2.69
N PHE A 535 40.79 14.51 1.60
CA PHE A 535 41.88 14.99 0.78
C PHE A 535 41.67 16.47 0.44
N ARG A 536 42.53 17.35 0.97
CA ARG A 536 42.58 18.80 0.65
C ARG A 536 41.21 19.52 0.78
N GLY A 537 40.42 19.14 1.79
CA GLY A 537 39.10 19.73 2.05
C GLY A 537 37.91 19.04 1.35
N PHE A 538 38.17 18.08 0.46
CA PHE A 538 37.15 17.15 -0.05
C PHE A 538 37.06 15.92 0.84
N ASP A 539 35.84 15.46 1.14
CA ASP A 539 35.56 14.25 1.92
C ASP A 539 34.85 13.22 1.03
N PHE A 540 35.58 12.19 0.60
CA PHE A 540 35.04 11.07 -0.18
C PHE A 540 34.60 9.97 0.78
N GLY A 541 33.49 9.29 0.52
CA GLY A 541 33.04 8.19 1.39
C GLY A 541 32.25 7.09 0.71
N MET A 542 32.28 5.91 1.31
CA MET A 542 31.43 4.76 0.99
C MET A 542 30.94 4.08 2.28
N ALA A 543 29.68 3.65 2.30
CA ALA A 543 29.06 2.96 3.43
C ALA A 543 28.04 1.91 2.97
N GLY A 544 27.82 0.90 3.81
CA GLY A 544 26.78 -0.11 3.65
C GLY A 544 26.04 -0.35 4.97
N SER A 545 24.72 -0.49 4.91
CA SER A 545 23.86 -0.94 6.00
C SER A 545 23.06 -2.16 5.54
N TRP A 546 22.99 -3.20 6.35
CA TRP A 546 22.20 -4.39 6.09
C TRP A 546 21.21 -4.61 7.24
N THR A 547 19.92 -4.55 6.90
CA THR A 547 18.81 -4.86 7.80
C THR A 547 18.28 -6.25 7.48
N PHE A 548 18.24 -7.12 8.49
CA PHE A 548 17.67 -8.47 8.40
C PHE A 548 16.32 -8.48 9.11
N LYS A 549 15.28 -8.96 8.42
CA LYS A 549 13.87 -8.92 8.83
C LYS A 549 13.37 -10.31 9.24
N GLN A 550 12.59 -10.40 10.32
CA GLN A 550 11.99 -11.66 10.80
C GLN A 550 10.72 -12.04 10.03
N SER A 551 10.87 -12.39 8.74
CA SER A 551 9.78 -12.71 7.80
C SER A 551 8.76 -13.72 8.31
N MET A 552 9.21 -14.72 9.08
CA MET A 552 8.37 -15.79 9.63
C MET A 552 7.21 -15.32 10.53
N SER A 553 7.27 -14.09 11.04
CA SER A 553 6.23 -13.55 11.93
C SER A 553 5.03 -12.94 11.19
N SER A 554 5.17 -12.60 9.91
CA SER A 554 4.17 -11.89 9.11
C SER A 554 3.16 -12.84 8.44
N LEU A 555 1.94 -12.34 8.17
CA LEU A 555 0.97 -12.95 7.26
C LEU A 555 1.57 -13.34 5.90
N TYR A 556 2.51 -12.53 5.39
CA TYR A 556 3.25 -12.79 4.15
C TYR A 556 4.43 -13.72 4.41
N HIS A 557 4.14 -14.90 4.97
CA HIS A 557 5.14 -15.81 5.52
C HIS A 557 6.07 -16.35 4.43
N SER A 558 7.38 -16.19 4.62
CA SER A 558 8.41 -16.72 3.72
C SER A 558 9.48 -17.50 4.51
N GLY A 559 9.95 -18.61 3.93
CA GLY A 559 10.90 -19.54 4.55
C GLY A 559 12.36 -19.06 4.62
N GLY A 560 12.59 -17.75 4.58
CA GLY A 560 13.93 -17.13 4.56
C GLY A 560 13.94 -15.77 5.26
N LEU A 561 15.12 -15.14 5.35
CA LEU A 561 15.28 -13.81 5.93
C LEU A 561 15.05 -12.72 4.87
N GLY A 562 14.06 -11.87 5.08
CA GLY A 562 13.87 -10.65 4.31
C GLY A 562 15.02 -9.66 4.57
N GLY A 563 15.33 -8.82 3.57
CA GLY A 563 16.46 -7.90 3.63
C GLY A 563 16.12 -6.49 3.14
N LEU A 564 16.73 -5.48 3.78
CA LEU A 564 16.83 -4.13 3.25
C LEU A 564 18.30 -3.70 3.31
N PHE A 565 18.90 -3.48 2.14
CA PHE A 565 20.33 -3.19 2.00
C PHE A 565 20.52 -1.79 1.42
N ILE A 566 21.25 -0.92 2.12
CA ILE A 566 21.47 0.47 1.73
C ILE A 566 22.96 0.70 1.54
N TYR A 567 23.37 1.05 0.32
CA TYR A 567 24.74 1.39 -0.04
C TYR A 567 24.80 2.87 -0.39
N THR A 568 25.58 3.66 0.35
CA THR A 568 25.67 5.12 0.14
C THR A 568 27.10 5.51 -0.20
N ALA A 569 27.25 6.33 -1.24
CA ALA A 569 28.49 7.04 -1.56
C ALA A 569 28.30 8.55 -1.32
N SER A 570 29.34 9.26 -0.86
CA SER A 570 29.28 10.72 -0.64
C SER A 570 30.49 11.46 -1.18
N LEU A 571 30.25 12.68 -1.65
CA LEU A 571 31.26 13.70 -1.92
C LEU A 571 30.92 14.96 -1.10
N GLY A 572 31.76 15.25 -0.11
CA GLY A 572 31.71 16.47 0.68
C GLY A 572 32.81 17.47 0.31
N TYR A 573 32.58 18.75 0.58
CA TYR A 573 33.57 19.83 0.46
C TYR A 573 33.41 20.86 1.59
N ARG A 574 34.53 21.42 2.09
CA ARG A 574 34.58 22.25 3.31
C ARG A 574 35.45 23.51 3.16
N TRP A 575 34.90 24.70 3.42
CA TRP A 575 35.53 26.01 3.13
C TRP A 575 35.29 27.13 4.16
#